data_AF-A0A090FKQ6-F1
#
_entry.id   AF-A0A090FKQ6-F1
#
_cell.length_a   1.000
_cell.length_b   1.000
_cell.length_c   1.000
_cell.angle_alpha   90.00
_cell.angle_beta   90.00
_cell.angle_gamma   90.00
#
_symmetry.space_group_name_H-M   'P 1'
#
loop_
_entity.id
_entity.type
_entity.pdbx_description
1 polymer ?
#
loop_
_entity_poly.entity_id
_entity_poly.type
_entity_poly.pdbx_seq_one_letter_code
_entity_poly.pdbx_strand_id
1 'polypeptide(L)'
;MRVDDGAVVGAGAVVTRDVPSYAIVGGSPARLIRYRFSQDVISKLLAIRWWEWDDDKVKREAETLTGPIETFIKKHFVADAETKWE
;
A
#
# COMPACT_ATOMS: atom_id res chain seq x y z
N MET A 1 -9.46 -4.85 -15.89
CA MET A 1 -9.79 -4.92 -14.45
C MET A 1 -8.51 -5.23 -13.70
N ARG A 2 -8.07 -4.31 -12.86
CA ARG A 2 -6.86 -4.40 -12.03
C ARG A 2 -7.21 -4.09 -10.58
N VAL A 3 -6.47 -4.71 -9.67
CA VAL A 3 -6.50 -4.41 -8.24
C VAL A 3 -5.07 -4.06 -7.86
N ASP A 4 -4.84 -2.80 -7.52
CA ASP A 4 -3.50 -2.29 -7.25
C ASP A 4 -3.11 -2.48 -5.77
N ASP A 5 -1.83 -2.22 -5.46
CA ASP A 5 -1.20 -2.56 -4.20
C ASP A 5 -1.94 -2.04 -2.96
N GLY A 6 -2.06 -2.89 -1.95
CA GLY A 6 -2.64 -2.54 -0.66
C GLY A 6 -4.17 -2.31 -0.68
N ALA A 7 -4.85 -2.53 -1.81
CA ALA A 7 -6.32 -2.46 -1.89
C ALA A 7 -7.01 -3.51 -1.00
N VAL A 8 -8.20 -3.18 -0.52
CA VAL A 8 -9.04 -4.04 0.33
C VAL A 8 -10.40 -4.22 -0.33
N VAL A 9 -10.75 -5.48 -0.61
CA VAL A 9 -12.03 -5.86 -1.20
C VAL A 9 -12.89 -6.51 -0.12
N GLY A 10 -14.03 -5.89 0.20
CA GLY A 10 -14.98 -6.41 1.17
C GLY A 10 -15.56 -7.77 0.75
N ALA A 11 -15.88 -8.61 1.73
CA ALA A 11 -16.50 -9.91 1.47
C ALA A 11 -17.83 -9.76 0.69
N GLY A 12 -18.04 -10.60 -0.32
CA GLY A 12 -19.22 -10.55 -1.18
C GLY A 12 -19.26 -9.40 -2.19
N ALA A 13 -18.18 -8.61 -2.31
CA ALA A 13 -18.12 -7.54 -3.30
C ALA A 13 -17.96 -8.08 -4.74
N VAL A 14 -18.68 -7.46 -5.68
CA VAL A 14 -18.54 -7.76 -7.12
C VAL A 14 -17.80 -6.61 -7.79
N VAL A 15 -16.49 -6.78 -7.96
CA VAL A 15 -15.62 -5.78 -8.58
C VAL A 15 -15.87 -5.77 -10.09
N THR A 16 -16.28 -4.62 -10.60
CA THR A 16 -16.63 -4.43 -12.03
C THR A 16 -15.74 -3.39 -12.72
N ARG A 17 -14.82 -2.76 -11.98
CA ARG A 17 -13.91 -1.70 -12.42
C ARG A 17 -12.57 -1.83 -11.70
N ASP A 18 -11.57 -1.08 -12.16
CA ASP A 18 -10.26 -1.06 -11.52
C ASP A 18 -10.35 -0.51 -10.08
N VAL A 19 -9.52 -1.08 -9.18
CA VAL A 19 -9.46 -0.72 -7.77
C VAL A 19 -8.10 -0.07 -7.49
N PRO A 20 -8.07 1.24 -7.18
CA PRO A 20 -6.83 1.97 -6.92
C PRO A 20 -6.05 1.44 -5.70
N SER A 21 -4.75 1.71 -5.64
CA SER A 21 -3.92 1.31 -4.51
C SER A 21 -4.50 1.82 -3.19
N TYR A 22 -4.48 0.97 -2.16
CA TYR A 22 -4.99 1.28 -0.83
C TYR A 22 -6.47 1.69 -0.76
N ALA A 23 -7.25 1.53 -1.84
CA ALA A 23 -8.69 1.72 -1.81
C ALA A 23 -9.39 0.59 -1.06
N ILE A 24 -10.41 0.93 -0.28
CA ILE A 24 -11.34 -0.02 0.34
C ILE A 24 -12.63 0.01 -0.47
N VAL A 25 -12.98 -1.10 -1.10
CA VAL A 25 -14.18 -1.24 -1.92
C VAL A 25 -15.11 -2.31 -1.38
N GLY A 26 -16.42 -2.16 -1.60
CA GLY A 26 -17.42 -3.14 -1.19
C GLY A 26 -18.75 -3.03 -1.94
N GLY A 27 -19.58 -4.06 -1.83
CA GLY A 27 -20.91 -4.14 -2.45
C GLY A 27 -20.93 -4.80 -3.84
N SER A 28 -22.14 -5.00 -4.38
CA SER A 28 -22.37 -5.57 -5.70
C SER A 28 -23.34 -4.67 -6.48
N PRO A 29 -22.87 -3.88 -7.48
CA PRO A 29 -21.47 -3.72 -7.88
C PRO A 29 -20.62 -2.95 -6.87
N ALA A 30 -19.33 -3.28 -6.78
CA ALA A 30 -18.41 -2.68 -5.81
C ALA A 30 -18.27 -1.16 -6.00
N ARG A 31 -18.17 -0.43 -4.89
CA ARG A 31 -17.96 1.02 -4.84
C ARG A 31 -16.83 1.36 -3.86
N LEU A 32 -16.14 2.46 -4.12
CA LEU A 32 -15.15 3.03 -3.20
C LEU A 32 -15.86 3.46 -1.91
N ILE A 33 -15.48 2.87 -0.78
CA ILE A 33 -15.95 3.23 0.56
C ILE A 33 -15.06 4.34 1.11
N ARG A 34 -13.75 4.12 1.12
CA ARG A 34 -12.71 5.07 1.54
C ARG A 34 -11.33 4.57 1.14
N TYR A 35 -10.30 5.36 1.37
CA TYR A 35 -8.92 4.91 1.34
C TYR A 35 -8.46 4.43 2.73
N ARG A 36 -7.48 3.52 2.76
CA ARG A 36 -6.84 3.08 4.01
C ARG A 36 -6.07 4.21 4.69
N PHE A 37 -5.44 5.07 3.90
CA PHE A 37 -4.61 6.19 4.34
C PHE A 37 -4.87 7.45 3.51
N SER A 38 -4.23 8.56 3.88
CA SER A 38 -4.22 9.78 3.07
C SER A 38 -3.43 9.56 1.76
N GLN A 39 -3.69 10.38 0.74
CA GLN A 39 -2.99 10.28 -0.54
C GLN A 39 -1.47 10.47 -0.41
N ASP A 40 -1.03 11.33 0.51
CA ASP A 40 0.39 11.53 0.82
C ASP A 40 1.04 10.28 1.43
N VAL A 41 0.34 9.58 2.32
CA VAL A 41 0.85 8.31 2.88
C VAL A 41 0.90 7.23 1.81
N ILE A 42 -0.12 7.16 0.96
CA ILE A 42 -0.20 6.18 -0.13
C ILE A 42 0.96 6.36 -1.12
N SER A 43 1.24 7.59 -1.54
CA SER A 43 2.35 7.85 -2.48
C SER A 43 3.69 7.44 -1.90
N LYS A 44 3.93 7.72 -0.62
CA LYS A 44 5.17 7.32 0.07
C LYS A 44 5.28 5.80 0.20
N LEU A 45 4.19 5.10 0.52
CA LEU A 45 4.19 3.64 0.59
C LEU A 45 4.45 2.98 -0.77
N LEU A 46 3.85 3.52 -1.83
CA LEU A 46 4.09 3.08 -3.21
C LEU A 46 5.51 3.34 -3.71
N ALA A 47 6.19 4.35 -3.15
CA ALA A 47 7.61 4.58 -3.39
C ALA A 47 8.50 3.60 -2.62
N ILE A 48 8.15 3.29 -1.36
CA ILE A 48 8.93 2.37 -0.51
C ILE A 48 8.87 0.92 -1.01
N ARG A 49 7.71 0.49 -1.53
CA ARG A 49 7.44 -0.88 -2.03
C ARG A 49 7.96 -1.97 -1.09
N TRP A 50 7.56 -1.91 0.17
CA TRP A 50 8.06 -2.82 1.20
C TRP A 50 7.78 -4.30 0.89
N TRP A 51 6.76 -4.59 0.08
CA TRP A 51 6.43 -5.93 -0.38
C TRP A 51 7.42 -6.50 -1.40
N GLU A 52 8.31 -5.68 -1.97
CA GLU A 52 9.41 -6.12 -2.84
C GLU A 52 10.71 -6.40 -2.06
N TRP A 53 10.72 -6.20 -0.74
CA TRP A 53 11.89 -6.48 0.09
C TRP A 53 12.11 -7.98 0.28
N ASP A 54 13.36 -8.37 0.53
CA ASP A 54 13.69 -9.75 0.91
C ASP A 54 13.12 -10.12 2.29
N ASP A 55 12.86 -11.41 2.48
CA ASP A 55 12.29 -11.95 3.72
C ASP A 55 13.08 -11.55 4.98
N ASP A 56 14.40 -11.47 4.90
CA ASP A 56 15.23 -11.14 6.05
C ASP A 56 15.09 -9.67 6.43
N LYS A 57 15.00 -8.78 5.45
CA LYS A 57 14.67 -7.36 5.66
C LYS A 57 13.27 -7.20 6.24
N VAL A 58 12.28 -7.92 5.71
CA VAL A 58 10.90 -7.88 6.24
C VAL A 58 10.86 -8.33 7.70
N LYS A 59 11.55 -9.42 8.04
CA LYS A 59 11.62 -9.93 9.43
C LYS A 59 12.28 -8.93 10.38
N ARG A 60 13.39 -8.29 9.96
CA ARG A 60 14.07 -7.26 10.77
C ARG A 60 13.21 -6.03 10.99
N GLU A 61 12.36 -5.69 10.02
CA GLU A 61 11.50 -4.50 10.04
C GLU A 61 10.08 -4.77 10.55
N ALA A 62 9.79 -6.00 11.02
CA ALA A 62 8.45 -6.42 11.44
C ALA A 62 7.81 -5.47 12.46
N GLU A 63 8.55 -5.04 13.48
CA GLU A 63 8.06 -4.09 14.49
C GLU A 63 7.64 -2.75 13.87
N THR A 64 8.42 -2.27 12.89
CA THR A 64 8.14 -0.99 12.22
C THR A 64 6.95 -1.12 11.28
N LEU A 65 6.79 -2.27 10.59
CA LEU A 65 5.66 -2.55 9.70
C LEU A 65 4.32 -2.64 10.44
N THR A 66 4.33 -3.13 11.68
CA THR A 66 3.12 -3.21 12.52
C THR A 66 2.88 -1.97 13.39
N GLY A 67 3.86 -1.07 13.44
CA GLY A 67 3.81 0.15 14.25
C GLY A 67 3.04 1.31 13.60
N PRO A 68 3.15 2.52 14.17
CA PRO A 68 2.57 3.73 13.57
C PRO A 68 3.11 3.98 12.17
N ILE A 69 2.20 4.27 11.23
CA ILE A 69 2.53 4.39 9.81
C ILE A 69 3.48 5.56 9.53
N GLU A 70 3.39 6.62 10.33
CA GLU A 70 4.23 7.81 10.24
C GLU A 70 5.68 7.49 10.59
N THR A 71 5.89 6.64 11.60
CA THR A 71 7.23 6.17 12.01
C THR A 71 7.84 5.32 10.89
N PHE A 72 7.05 4.42 10.30
CA PHE A 72 7.49 3.60 9.18
C PHE A 72 7.91 4.46 7.98
N ILE A 73 7.06 5.40 7.58
CA ILE A 73 7.36 6.33 6.49
C ILE A 73 8.60 7.16 6.80
N LYS A 74 8.71 7.75 7.99
CA LYS A 74 9.87 8.59 8.35
C LYS A 74 11.19 7.81 8.30
N LYS A 75 11.17 6.51 8.62
CA LYS A 75 12.36 5.65 8.62
C LYS A 75 12.78 5.24 7.20
N HIS A 76 11.82 4.93 6.33
CA HIS A 76 12.08 4.27 5.04
C HIS A 76 11.86 5.15 3.81
N PHE A 77 11.14 6.26 3.95
CA PHE A 77 10.96 7.22 2.87
C PHE A 77 12.17 8.15 2.81
N VAL A 78 13.08 7.83 1.89
CA VAL A 78 14.12 8.76 1.46
C VAL A 78 13.55 9.52 0.26
N ALA A 79 13.40 10.84 0.38
CA ALA A 79 13.07 11.69 -0.75
C ALA A 79 14.24 11.61 -1.74
N ASP A 80 14.06 10.83 -2.81
CA ASP A 80 15.03 10.54 -3.87
C ASP A 80 16.36 9.95 -3.40
N ALA A 81 16.41 8.62 -3.33
CA ALA A 81 17.63 7.90 -3.69
C ALA A 81 17.44 7.35 -5.11
N GLU A 82 18.19 7.94 -6.02
CA GLU A 82 18.37 7.61 -7.44
C GLU A 82 17.94 6.18 -7.82
N THR A 83 17.07 6.09 -8.81
CA THR A 83 16.83 4.85 -9.55
C THR A 83 18.13 4.43 -10.23
N LYS A 84 18.95 3.63 -9.54
CA LYS A 84 20.04 2.88 -10.14
C LYS A 84 19.42 1.77 -10.98
N TRP A 85 19.41 1.96 -12.29
CA TRP A 85 19.30 0.88 -13.26
C TRP A 85 20.73 0.40 -13.54
N GLU A 86 21.05 -0.82 -13.16
CA GLU A 86 22.10 -1.63 -13.79
C GLU A 86 21.43 -2.76 -14.57
#